data_AF-A0A9Q0ZAY7-F1
#
_entry.id   AF-A0A9Q0ZAY7-F1
#
_cell.length_a   1.000
_cell.length_b   1.000
_cell.length_c   1.000
_cell.angle_alpha   90.00
_cell.angle_beta   90.00
_cell.angle_gamma   90.00
#
_symmetry.space_group_name_H-M   'P 1'
#
loop_
_entity.id
_entity.type
_entity.pdbx_description
1 polymer ?
#
loop_
_entity_poly.entity_id
_entity_poly.type
_entity_poly.pdbx_seq_one_letter_code
_entity_poly.pdbx_strand_id
1 'polypeptide(L)'
;MAAAANNNSSAAEDTVEEEVARVVEQAKELQEAATSLIAKSSHDEQSLRQKALSLESSVRRCRCLLNRNNRLAPELAAKLEEDLQKAICIMADGDASAFLPSKPQGRFLKMFLGPINVRASRKDVQLKVKEEYNSYRDRTALLFLLFPSVLLCLRSWVWNGCLPTFPVQLYQAWLLFLYTGLALRENILRANGSDIRPW
;
A
#
# COMPACT_ATOMS: atom_id res chain seq x y z
N MET A 1 -8.99 -63.32 9.87
CA MET A 1 -9.59 -62.04 9.38
C MET A 1 -8.83 -60.78 9.83
N ALA A 2 -8.12 -60.76 10.96
CA ALA A 2 -7.40 -59.55 11.41
C ALA A 2 -6.19 -59.14 10.55
N ALA A 3 -5.47 -60.09 9.93
CA ALA A 3 -4.28 -59.78 9.12
C ALA A 3 -4.59 -59.07 7.78
N ALA A 4 -5.79 -59.28 7.21
CA ALA A 4 -6.20 -58.64 5.96
C ALA A 4 -6.63 -57.18 6.15
N ALA A 5 -7.13 -56.83 7.34
CA ALA A 5 -7.51 -55.44 7.67
C ALA A 5 -6.27 -54.54 7.87
N ASN A 6 -5.18 -55.10 8.43
CA ASN A 6 -3.97 -54.34 8.73
C ASN A 6 -3.18 -53.95 7.47
N ASN A 7 -3.12 -54.84 6.46
CA ASN A 7 -2.45 -54.56 5.19
C ASN A 7 -3.20 -53.54 4.32
N ASN A 8 -4.53 -53.46 4.44
CA ASN A 8 -5.30 -52.44 3.72
C ASN A 8 -5.17 -51.05 4.34
N SER A 9 -4.93 -50.97 5.66
CA SER A 9 -4.67 -49.70 6.36
C SER A 9 -3.33 -49.10 5.94
N SER A 10 -2.25 -49.89 5.93
CA SER A 10 -0.93 -49.43 5.54
C SER A 10 -0.88 -49.02 4.06
N ALA A 11 -1.52 -49.79 3.18
CA ALA A 11 -1.60 -49.43 1.76
C ALA A 11 -2.39 -48.13 1.52
N ALA A 12 -3.43 -47.86 2.32
CA ALA A 12 -4.17 -46.61 2.25
C ALA A 12 -3.36 -45.42 2.77
N GLU A 13 -2.57 -45.61 3.83
CA GLU A 13 -1.65 -44.60 4.36
C GLU A 13 -0.54 -44.25 3.35
N ASP A 14 0.10 -45.25 2.75
CA ASP A 14 1.13 -45.06 1.72
C ASP A 14 0.59 -44.32 0.48
N THR A 15 -0.65 -44.63 0.08
CA THR A 15 -1.31 -43.95 -1.06
C THR A 15 -1.59 -42.49 -0.72
N VAL A 16 -2.02 -42.18 0.51
CA VAL A 16 -2.28 -40.80 0.95
C VAL A 16 -0.96 -40.02 1.06
N GLU A 17 0.11 -40.63 1.56
CA GLU A 17 1.43 -40.00 1.63
C GLU A 17 1.98 -39.67 0.23
N GLU A 18 1.84 -40.58 -0.74
CA GLU A 18 2.27 -40.35 -2.12
C GLU A 18 1.44 -39.25 -2.81
N GLU A 19 0.12 -39.23 -2.59
CA GLU A 19 -0.77 -38.17 -3.06
C GLU A 19 -0.40 -36.81 -2.47
N VAL A 20 -0.10 -36.75 -1.16
CA VAL A 20 0.35 -35.52 -0.49
C VAL A 20 1.71 -35.07 -1.02
N ALA A 21 2.66 -35.99 -1.20
CA ALA A 21 3.97 -35.68 -1.78
C ALA A 21 3.84 -35.11 -3.20
N ARG A 22 2.97 -35.70 -4.03
CA ARG A 22 2.69 -35.20 -5.38
C ARG A 22 2.08 -33.80 -5.36
N VAL A 23 1.13 -33.52 -4.47
CA VAL A 23 0.53 -32.18 -4.32
C VAL A 23 1.57 -31.17 -3.85
N VAL A 24 2.48 -31.56 -2.95
CA VAL A 24 3.58 -30.69 -2.49
C VAL A 24 4.53 -30.36 -3.64
N GLU A 25 4.89 -31.31 -4.49
CA GLU A 25 5.73 -31.02 -5.65
C GLU A 25 5.03 -30.15 -6.69
N GLN A 26 3.75 -30.40 -6.98
CA GLN A 26 2.96 -29.51 -7.84
C GLN A 26 2.90 -28.08 -7.30
N ALA A 27 2.78 -27.91 -5.98
CA ALA A 27 2.80 -26.60 -5.34
C ALA A 27 4.19 -25.93 -5.47
N LYS A 28 5.28 -26.69 -5.35
CA LYS A 28 6.65 -26.18 -5.54
C LYS A 28 6.91 -25.77 -7.00
N GLU A 29 6.53 -26.61 -7.96
CA GLU A 29 6.65 -26.29 -9.39
C GLU A 29 5.85 -25.03 -9.75
N LEU A 30 4.62 -24.91 -9.23
CA LEU A 30 3.80 -23.73 -9.41
C LEU A 30 4.44 -22.49 -8.78
N GLN A 31 5.00 -22.63 -7.58
CA GLN A 31 5.69 -21.54 -6.90
C GLN A 31 6.92 -21.10 -7.69
N GLU A 32 7.72 -22.03 -8.23
CA GLU A 32 8.89 -21.72 -9.04
C GLU A 32 8.49 -21.02 -10.34
N ALA A 33 7.47 -21.54 -11.05
CA ALA A 33 6.92 -20.90 -12.25
C ALA A 33 6.39 -19.48 -11.95
N ALA A 34 5.70 -19.30 -10.82
CA ALA A 34 5.22 -17.99 -10.38
C ALA A 34 6.40 -17.04 -10.08
N THR A 35 7.43 -17.49 -9.36
CA THR A 35 8.62 -16.66 -9.06
C THR A 35 9.37 -16.24 -10.31
N SER A 36 9.51 -17.14 -11.28
CA SER A 36 10.08 -16.84 -12.60
C SER A 36 9.27 -15.78 -13.35
N LEU A 37 7.93 -15.92 -13.40
CA LEU A 37 7.06 -14.94 -14.03
C LEU A 37 7.14 -13.57 -13.35
N ILE A 38 7.17 -13.53 -12.02
CA ILE A 38 7.31 -12.29 -11.24
C ILE A 38 8.66 -11.64 -11.52
N ALA A 39 9.75 -12.41 -11.58
CA ALA A 39 11.07 -11.88 -11.87
C ALA A 39 11.14 -11.23 -13.26
N LYS A 40 10.59 -11.91 -14.28
CA LYS A 40 10.51 -11.39 -15.65
C LYS A 40 9.64 -10.14 -15.73
N SER A 41 8.45 -10.19 -15.13
CA SER A 41 7.55 -9.04 -15.07
C SER A 41 8.19 -7.85 -14.36
N SER A 42 8.88 -8.07 -13.24
CA SER A 42 9.60 -7.02 -12.49
C SER A 42 10.68 -6.35 -13.33
N HIS A 43 11.44 -7.13 -14.11
CA HIS A 43 12.43 -6.59 -15.05
C HIS A 43 11.78 -5.70 -16.12
N ASP A 44 10.71 -6.18 -16.74
CA ASP A 44 10.00 -5.45 -17.79
C ASP A 44 9.36 -4.16 -17.22
N GLU A 45 8.79 -4.22 -16.02
CA GLU A 45 8.31 -3.03 -15.30
C GLU A 45 9.41 -2.00 -15.04
N GLN A 46 10.62 -2.45 -14.66
CA GLN A 46 11.75 -1.54 -14.42
C GLN A 46 12.15 -0.83 -15.72
N SER A 47 12.16 -1.54 -16.85
CA SER A 47 12.45 -0.95 -18.15
C SER A 47 11.42 0.11 -18.55
N LEU A 48 10.13 -0.18 -18.33
CA LEU A 48 9.03 0.77 -18.58
C LEU A 48 9.10 1.98 -17.66
N ARG A 49 9.45 1.76 -16.39
CA ARG A 49 9.65 2.84 -15.41
C ARG A 49 10.79 3.77 -15.79
N GLN A 50 11.92 3.23 -16.25
CA GLN A 50 13.02 4.06 -16.75
C GLN A 50 12.60 4.91 -17.96
N LYS A 51 11.86 4.31 -18.90
CA LYS A 51 11.30 5.04 -20.05
C LYS A 51 10.36 6.15 -19.61
N ALA A 52 9.43 5.87 -18.69
CA ALA A 52 8.48 6.85 -18.17
C ALA A 52 9.18 8.02 -17.47
N LEU A 53 10.20 7.74 -16.64
CA LEU A 53 11.02 8.77 -15.97
C LEU A 53 11.83 9.61 -16.97
N SER A 54 12.40 8.97 -17.99
CA SER A 54 13.15 9.68 -19.05
C SER A 54 12.23 10.63 -19.83
N LEU A 55 11.00 10.19 -20.11
CA LEU A 55 10.00 11.00 -20.78
C LEU A 55 9.53 12.16 -19.90
N GLU A 56 9.29 11.94 -18.61
CA GLU A 56 8.94 13.00 -17.65
C GLU A 56 10.04 14.08 -17.58
N SER A 57 11.30 13.66 -17.55
CA SER A 57 12.44 14.60 -17.55
C SER A 57 12.53 15.42 -18.84
N SER A 58 12.17 14.80 -19.98
CA SER A 58 12.15 15.44 -21.29
C SER A 58 11.02 16.46 -21.39
N VAL A 59 9.81 16.10 -20.93
CA VAL A 59 8.65 17.00 -20.80
C VAL A 59 8.99 18.20 -19.92
N ARG A 60 9.61 17.97 -18.75
CA ARG A 60 10.04 19.04 -17.85
C ARG A 60 11.06 19.96 -18.51
N ARG A 61 12.02 19.41 -19.24
CA ARG A 61 13.02 20.17 -20.00
C ARG A 61 12.35 21.02 -21.08
N CYS A 62 11.44 20.45 -21.87
CA CYS A 62 10.67 21.18 -22.89
C CYS A 62 9.89 22.33 -22.25
N ARG A 63 9.26 22.11 -21.10
CA ARG A 63 8.55 23.17 -20.36
C ARG A 63 9.47 24.31 -19.93
N CYS A 64 10.64 23.98 -19.38
CA CYS A 64 11.65 24.98 -19.00
C CYS A 64 12.17 25.76 -20.20
N LEU A 65 12.37 25.09 -21.36
CA LEU A 65 12.79 25.74 -22.60
C LEU A 65 11.72 26.69 -23.13
N LEU A 66 10.45 26.26 -23.11
CA LEU A 66 9.32 27.05 -23.54
C LEU A 66 9.16 28.30 -22.67
N ASN A 67 9.25 28.16 -21.34
CA ASN A 67 9.15 29.27 -20.39
C ASN A 67 10.36 30.23 -20.42
N ARG A 68 11.54 29.75 -20.84
CA ARG A 68 12.74 30.61 -21.00
C ARG A 68 12.71 31.41 -22.30
N ASN A 69 12.05 30.91 -23.34
CA ASN A 69 12.04 31.51 -24.66
C ASN A 69 10.92 32.54 -24.80
N ASN A 70 11.09 33.71 -24.19
CA ASN A 70 10.20 34.88 -24.32
C ASN A 70 10.12 35.48 -25.74
N ARG A 71 10.84 34.89 -26.71
CA ARG A 71 10.90 35.33 -28.11
C ARG A 71 9.97 34.56 -29.04
N LEU A 72 9.28 33.53 -28.54
CA LEU A 72 8.30 32.78 -29.34
C LEU A 72 7.05 33.62 -29.56
N ALA A 73 6.46 33.51 -30.75
CA ALA A 73 5.15 34.08 -31.01
C ALA A 73 4.14 33.52 -29.98
N PRO A 74 3.31 34.36 -29.36
CA PRO A 74 2.43 33.94 -28.26
C PRO A 74 1.46 32.83 -28.67
N GLU A 75 1.02 32.81 -29.94
CA GLU A 75 0.16 31.76 -30.51
C GLU A 75 0.88 30.40 -30.61
N LEU A 76 2.14 30.41 -31.05
CA LEU A 76 2.96 29.19 -31.15
C LEU A 76 3.29 28.64 -29.76
N ALA A 77 3.58 29.53 -28.80
CA ALA A 77 3.85 29.14 -27.42
C ALA A 77 2.61 28.52 -26.74
N ALA A 78 1.42 29.08 -26.98
CA ALA A 78 0.16 28.52 -26.47
C ALA A 78 -0.09 27.11 -27.04
N LYS A 79 0.07 26.93 -28.35
CA LYS A 79 -0.10 25.62 -29.00
C LYS A 79 0.89 24.57 -28.48
N LEU A 80 2.16 24.95 -28.29
CA LEU A 80 3.16 24.03 -27.74
C LEU A 80 2.88 23.66 -26.28
N GLU A 81 2.38 24.59 -25.45
CA GLU A 81 1.99 24.28 -24.07
C GLU A 81 0.75 23.38 -24.05
N GLU A 82 -0.22 23.56 -24.95
CA GLU A 82 -1.38 22.67 -25.10
C GLU A 82 -0.97 21.25 -25.50
N ASP A 83 -0.09 21.11 -26.50
CA ASP A 83 0.43 19.81 -26.94
C ASP A 83 1.23 19.12 -25.82
N LEU A 84 2.03 19.90 -25.07
CA LEU A 84 2.77 19.40 -23.92
C LEU A 84 1.83 18.96 -22.79
N GLN A 85 0.77 19.72 -22.54
CA GLN A 85 -0.24 19.39 -21.54
C GLN A 85 -1.02 18.14 -21.93
N LYS A 86 -1.34 17.97 -23.23
CA LYS A 86 -1.96 16.75 -23.76
C LYS A 86 -1.06 15.53 -23.54
N ALA A 87 0.24 15.65 -23.80
CA ALA A 87 1.21 14.59 -23.52
C ALA A 87 1.27 14.25 -22.02
N ILE A 88 1.23 15.26 -21.14
CA ILE A 88 1.17 15.07 -19.68
C ILE A 88 -0.12 14.34 -19.27
N CYS A 89 -1.28 14.71 -19.83
CA CYS A 89 -2.55 14.05 -19.54
C CYS A 89 -2.52 12.57 -19.97
N ILE A 90 -2.00 12.25 -21.16
CA ILE A 90 -1.84 10.87 -21.63
C ILE A 90 -0.97 10.05 -20.66
N MET A 91 0.11 10.64 -20.14
CA MET A 91 0.99 9.98 -19.18
C MET A 91 0.35 9.84 -17.78
N ALA A 92 -0.43 10.83 -17.35
CA ALA A 92 -0.99 10.89 -16.00
C ALA A 92 -2.28 10.09 -15.83
N ASP A 93 -3.12 10.05 -16.87
CA ASP A 93 -4.43 9.38 -16.84
C ASP A 93 -4.40 8.00 -17.51
N GLY A 94 -3.36 7.70 -18.31
CA GLY A 94 -3.18 6.39 -18.93
C GLY A 94 -2.55 5.34 -18.00
N ASP A 95 -2.44 4.10 -18.49
CA ASP A 95 -1.83 2.97 -17.76
C ASP A 95 -0.35 3.22 -17.39
N ALA A 96 0.31 4.12 -18.12
CA ALA A 96 1.68 4.57 -17.84
C ALA A 96 1.81 5.24 -16.45
N SER A 97 0.71 5.77 -15.90
CA SER A 97 0.65 6.40 -14.58
C SER A 97 1.04 5.44 -13.44
N ALA A 98 0.90 4.13 -13.63
CA ALA A 98 1.29 3.12 -12.65
C ALA A 98 2.82 3.03 -12.47
N PHE A 99 3.59 3.39 -13.52
CA PHE A 99 5.05 3.31 -13.53
C PHE A 99 5.73 4.62 -13.11
N LEU A 100 5.00 5.73 -13.16
CA LEU A 100 5.47 7.01 -12.69
C LEU A 100 5.48 7.05 -11.15
N PRO A 101 6.39 7.83 -10.53
CA PRO A 101 6.33 8.05 -9.11
C PRO A 101 4.94 8.56 -8.76
N SER A 102 4.28 7.88 -7.82
CA SER A 102 2.97 8.26 -7.32
C SER A 102 3.03 9.74 -6.95
N LYS A 103 2.17 10.56 -7.58
CA LYS A 103 2.01 11.95 -7.17
C LYS A 103 1.76 11.95 -5.66
N PRO A 104 2.50 12.76 -4.88
CA PRO A 104 2.39 12.77 -3.44
C PRO A 104 0.92 12.97 -3.09
N GLN A 105 0.35 11.98 -2.41
CA GLN A 105 -1.03 12.04 -1.99
C GLN A 105 -1.25 13.30 -1.15
N GLY A 106 -2.43 13.91 -1.29
CA GLY A 106 -2.76 15.15 -0.60
C GLY A 106 -2.44 15.06 0.91
N ARG A 107 -2.08 16.20 1.51
CA ARG A 107 -1.64 16.28 2.92
C ARG A 107 -2.61 15.61 3.90
N PHE A 108 -3.91 15.66 3.58
CA PHE A 108 -4.97 14.96 4.30
C PHE A 108 -4.78 13.44 4.28
N LEU A 109 -4.65 12.84 3.09
CA LEU A 109 -4.51 11.40 2.95
C LEU A 109 -3.19 10.90 3.56
N LYS A 110 -2.12 11.70 3.46
CA LYS A 110 -0.84 11.45 4.14
C LYS A 110 -0.95 11.49 5.67
N MET A 111 -1.90 12.23 6.22
CA MET A 111 -2.13 12.31 7.67
C MET A 111 -2.81 11.05 8.21
N PHE A 112 -3.72 10.43 7.44
CA PHE A 112 -4.37 9.15 7.83
C PHE A 112 -3.53 7.92 7.47
N LEU A 113 -2.89 7.92 6.30
CA LEU A 113 -2.18 6.75 5.78
C LEU A 113 -0.69 6.74 6.10
N GLY A 114 -0.04 7.89 6.33
CA GLY A 114 1.42 7.97 6.35
C GLY A 114 2.00 8.01 4.92
N PRO A 115 3.31 7.76 4.73
CA PRO A 115 3.96 7.73 3.41
C PRO A 115 3.62 6.46 2.59
N ILE A 116 2.38 5.99 2.69
CA ILE A 116 1.91 4.74 2.08
C ILE A 116 1.33 5.04 0.69
N ASN A 117 1.85 4.36 -0.33
CA ASN A 117 1.34 4.44 -1.69
C ASN A 117 0.10 3.56 -1.85
N VAL A 118 -1.05 4.16 -2.15
CA VAL A 118 -2.35 3.47 -2.32
C VAL A 118 -2.38 2.53 -3.53
N ARG A 119 -1.44 2.68 -4.47
CA ARG A 119 -1.24 1.78 -5.61
C ARG A 119 -0.04 0.86 -5.31
N ALA A 120 -0.27 -0.17 -4.50
CA ALA A 120 0.75 -1.15 -4.14
C ALA A 120 0.75 -2.31 -5.15
N SER A 121 1.12 -2.03 -6.41
CA SER A 121 1.36 -3.07 -7.41
C SER A 121 2.59 -3.94 -7.09
N ARG A 122 3.43 -3.54 -6.12
CA ARG A 122 4.70 -4.20 -5.78
C ARG A 122 4.67 -4.85 -4.41
N LYS A 123 5.07 -6.12 -4.34
CA LYS A 123 5.22 -6.93 -3.12
C LYS A 123 6.12 -6.27 -2.06
N ASP A 124 7.13 -5.50 -2.48
CA ASP A 124 8.03 -4.78 -1.56
C ASP A 124 7.35 -3.59 -0.87
N VAL A 125 6.38 -2.94 -1.56
CA VAL A 125 5.56 -1.88 -0.99
C VAL A 125 4.54 -2.49 -0.02
N GLN A 126 3.99 -3.66 -0.34
CA GLN A 126 3.08 -4.37 0.58
C GLN A 126 3.78 -4.78 1.90
N LEU A 127 5.03 -5.26 1.84
CA LEU A 127 5.81 -5.59 3.04
C LEU A 127 6.11 -4.34 3.88
N LYS A 128 6.49 -3.24 3.25
CA LYS A 128 6.75 -1.96 3.95
C LYS A 128 5.49 -1.33 4.53
N VAL A 129 4.34 -1.51 3.87
CA VAL A 129 3.02 -1.09 4.37
C VAL A 129 2.56 -1.98 5.54
N LYS A 130 2.90 -3.27 5.53
CA LYS A 130 2.65 -4.19 6.65
C LYS A 130 3.48 -3.82 7.89
N GLU A 131 4.74 -3.45 7.68
CA GLU A 131 5.66 -3.04 8.74
C GLU A 131 5.28 -1.67 9.33
N GLU A 132 4.90 -0.70 8.49
CA GLU A 132 4.31 0.57 8.96
C GLU A 132 2.95 0.37 9.63
N TYR A 133 2.12 -0.56 9.14
CA TYR A 133 0.85 -0.90 9.77
C TYR A 133 1.05 -1.47 11.17
N ASN A 134 2.00 -2.39 11.34
CA ASN A 134 2.27 -2.98 12.65
C ASN A 134 2.89 -1.97 13.63
N SER A 135 3.85 -1.15 13.16
CA SER A 135 4.41 -0.05 13.96
C SER A 135 3.37 1.02 14.32
N TYR A 136 2.45 1.34 13.41
CA TYR A 136 1.34 2.25 13.68
C TYR A 136 0.34 1.65 14.66
N ARG A 137 0.07 0.33 14.57
CA ARG A 137 -0.82 -0.38 15.50
C ARG A 137 -0.23 -0.40 16.91
N ASP A 138 1.05 -0.67 17.05
CA ASP A 138 1.74 -0.67 18.36
C ASP A 138 1.80 0.73 18.96
N ARG A 139 2.07 1.75 18.14
CA ARG A 139 2.04 3.15 18.58
C ARG A 139 0.63 3.61 18.95
N THR A 140 -0.38 3.19 18.19
CA THR A 140 -1.79 3.45 18.48
C THR A 140 -2.23 2.74 19.76
N ALA A 141 -1.83 1.49 19.98
CA ALA A 141 -2.10 0.75 21.20
C ALA A 141 -1.45 1.40 22.43
N LEU A 142 -0.20 1.86 22.31
CA LEU A 142 0.46 2.64 23.36
C LEU A 142 -0.29 3.96 23.63
N LEU A 143 -0.74 4.67 22.59
CA LEU A 143 -1.55 5.89 22.74
C LEU A 143 -2.91 5.62 23.40
N PHE A 144 -3.57 4.51 23.04
CA PHE A 144 -4.80 4.04 23.67
C PHE A 144 -4.64 3.72 25.15
N LEU A 145 -3.45 3.31 25.59
CA LEU A 145 -3.18 3.00 26.99
C LEU A 145 -2.72 4.24 27.76
N LEU A 146 -1.86 5.04 27.14
CA LEU A 146 -1.20 6.19 27.78
C LEU A 146 -2.17 7.37 27.93
N PHE A 147 -3.02 7.64 26.94
CA PHE A 147 -3.88 8.82 26.96
C PHE A 147 -5.03 8.73 27.98
N PRO A 148 -5.78 7.60 28.10
CA PRO A 148 -6.75 7.42 29.18
C PRO A 148 -6.10 7.42 30.56
N SER A 149 -4.89 6.84 30.69
CA SER A 149 -4.12 6.87 31.93
C SER A 149 -3.74 8.29 32.33
N VAL A 150 -3.31 9.13 31.38
CA VAL A 150 -3.00 10.55 31.59
C VAL A 150 -4.26 11.33 31.96
N LEU A 151 -5.38 11.13 31.26
CA LEU A 151 -6.68 11.72 31.60
C LEU A 151 -7.16 11.36 33.02
N LEU A 152 -6.96 10.11 33.43
CA LEU A 152 -7.27 9.63 34.79
C LEU A 152 -6.35 10.27 35.84
N CYS A 153 -5.05 10.38 35.56
CA CYS A 153 -4.09 11.08 36.44
C CYS A 153 -4.44 12.57 36.59
N LEU A 154 -4.73 13.27 35.48
CA LEU A 154 -5.13 14.68 35.50
C LEU A 154 -6.47 14.90 36.21
N ARG A 155 -7.43 14.00 36.02
CA ARG A 155 -8.70 13.99 36.77
C ARG A 155 -8.46 13.89 38.28
N SER A 156 -7.51 13.05 38.69
CA SER A 156 -7.17 12.84 40.10
C SER A 156 -6.36 13.99 40.70
N TRP A 157 -5.49 14.64 39.92
CA TRP A 157 -4.52 15.62 40.46
C TRP A 157 -4.95 17.08 40.29
N VAL A 158 -5.68 17.40 39.22
CA VAL A 158 -5.98 18.79 38.84
C VAL A 158 -7.45 19.14 38.98
N TRP A 159 -8.37 18.19 38.74
CA TRP A 159 -9.79 18.53 38.57
C TRP A 159 -10.76 18.04 39.65
N ASN A 160 -10.27 17.67 40.85
CA ASN A 160 -11.13 17.28 41.99
C ASN A 160 -12.27 16.30 41.61
N GLY A 161 -12.03 15.38 40.66
CA GLY A 161 -13.05 14.43 40.23
C GLY A 161 -14.13 14.99 39.27
N CYS A 162 -13.93 16.14 38.62
CA CYS A 162 -14.76 16.60 37.49
C CYS A 162 -13.93 16.55 36.19
N LEU A 163 -14.45 16.00 35.09
CA LEU A 163 -13.75 16.03 33.80
C LEU A 163 -14.23 17.24 33.00
N PRO A 164 -13.35 18.17 32.59
CA PRO A 164 -13.78 19.25 31.73
C PRO A 164 -14.24 18.70 30.38
N THR A 165 -15.19 19.38 29.75
CA THR A 165 -15.78 19.00 28.46
C THR A 165 -14.74 18.96 27.34
N PHE A 166 -13.74 19.85 27.39
CA PHE A 166 -12.72 19.98 26.34
C PHE A 166 -11.80 18.76 26.19
N PRO A 167 -11.18 18.20 27.26
CA PRO A 167 -10.43 16.94 27.17
C PRO A 167 -11.25 15.75 26.63
N VAL A 168 -12.53 15.66 27.01
CA VAL A 168 -13.42 14.59 26.55
C VAL A 168 -13.70 14.72 25.05
N GLN A 169 -13.99 15.94 24.58
CA GLN A 169 -14.20 16.22 23.15
C GLN A 169 -12.92 15.99 22.33
N LEU A 170 -11.76 16.37 22.86
CA LEU A 170 -10.47 16.12 22.21
C LEU A 170 -10.20 14.62 22.08
N TYR A 171 -10.53 13.83 23.11
CA TYR A 171 -10.43 12.37 23.06
C TYR A 171 -11.38 11.76 22.04
N GLN A 172 -12.63 12.22 21.96
CA GLN A 172 -13.59 11.76 20.95
C GLN A 172 -13.12 12.07 19.53
N ALA A 173 -12.63 13.30 19.29
CA ALA A 173 -12.07 13.69 17.98
C ALA A 173 -10.83 12.86 17.62
N TRP A 174 -9.98 12.57 18.61
CA TRP A 174 -8.81 11.72 18.45
C TRP A 174 -9.19 10.27 18.08
N LEU A 175 -10.17 9.68 18.77
CA LEU A 175 -10.67 8.34 18.49
C LEU A 175 -11.24 8.23 17.08
N LEU A 176 -12.03 9.23 16.67
CA LEU A 176 -12.57 9.30 15.32
C LEU A 176 -11.44 9.33 14.29
N PHE A 177 -10.42 10.18 14.50
CA PHE A 177 -9.26 10.27 13.62
C PHE A 177 -8.51 8.93 13.50
N LEU A 178 -8.23 8.27 14.63
CA LEU A 178 -7.55 6.97 14.66
C LEU A 178 -8.34 5.88 13.93
N TYR A 179 -9.64 5.79 14.23
CA TYR A 179 -10.51 4.76 13.68
C TYR A 179 -10.66 4.91 12.16
N THR A 180 -10.86 6.14 11.68
CA THR A 180 -10.85 6.43 10.25
C THR A 180 -9.51 6.06 9.60
N GLY A 181 -8.39 6.34 10.26
CA GLY A 181 -7.06 5.95 9.76
C GLY A 181 -6.86 4.44 9.66
N LEU A 182 -7.31 3.68 10.66
CA LEU A 182 -7.25 2.21 10.67
C LEU A 182 -8.13 1.61 9.58
N ALA A 183 -9.40 2.02 9.51
CA ALA A 183 -10.35 1.54 8.50
C ALA A 183 -9.86 1.84 7.07
N LEU A 184 -9.25 3.01 6.85
CA LEU A 184 -8.72 3.37 5.54
C LEU A 184 -7.52 2.49 5.15
N ARG A 185 -6.57 2.25 6.08
CA ARG A 185 -5.43 1.35 5.83
C ARG A 185 -5.87 -0.09 5.57
N GLU A 186 -6.85 -0.57 6.30
CA GLU A 186 -7.39 -1.92 6.13
C GLU A 186 -8.12 -2.10 4.79
N ASN A 187 -8.94 -1.12 4.39
CA ASN A 187 -9.62 -1.15 3.09
C ASN A 187 -8.62 -1.15 1.92
N ILE A 188 -7.52 -0.41 2.05
CA ILE A 188 -6.44 -0.45 1.05
C ILE A 188 -5.81 -1.84 1.01
N LEU A 189 -5.52 -2.45 2.15
CA LEU A 189 -4.94 -3.80 2.19
C LEU A 189 -5.87 -4.86 1.60
N ARG A 190 -7.19 -4.78 1.85
CA ARG A 190 -8.19 -5.64 1.21
C ARG A 190 -8.26 -5.44 -0.29
N ALA A 191 -8.29 -4.18 -0.75
CA ALA A 191 -8.32 -3.86 -2.18
C ALA A 191 -7.06 -4.34 -2.92
N ASN A 192 -5.93 -4.46 -2.23
CA ASN A 192 -4.69 -5.03 -2.77
C ASN A 192 -4.60 -6.57 -2.64
N GLY A 193 -5.69 -7.25 -2.26
CA GLY A 193 -5.77 -8.71 -2.21
C GLY A 193 -5.17 -9.34 -0.95
N SER A 194 -4.83 -8.56 0.08
CA SER A 194 -4.39 -9.13 1.35
C SER A 194 -5.60 -9.69 2.10
N ASP A 195 -5.59 -10.99 2.35
CA ASP A 195 -6.53 -11.63 3.26
C ASP A 195 -6.19 -11.22 4.70
N ILE A 196 -6.95 -10.24 5.22
CA ILE A 196 -6.85 -9.77 6.60
C ILE A 196 -8.20 -10.01 7.24
N ARG A 197 -8.19 -10.77 8.34
CA ARG A 197 -9.40 -10.99 9.15
C ARG A 197 -10.01 -9.64 9.53
N PRO A 198 -11.31 -9.44 9.30
CA PRO A 198 -12.03 -8.30 9.86
C PRO A 198 -11.81 -8.25 11.37
N TRP A 199 -11.71 -7.02 11.86
CA TRP A 199 -11.82 -6.67 13.27
C TRP A 199 -13.25 -6.92 13.76
#